data_AF-A0A7S3EY02-F1
#
_entry.id   AF-A0A7S3EY02-F1
#
_cell.length_a   1.000
_cell.length_b   1.000
_cell.length_c   1.000
_cell.angle_alpha   90.00
_cell.angle_beta   90.00
_cell.angle_gamma   90.00
#
_symmetry.space_group_name_H-M   'P 1'
#
loop_
_entity.id
_entity.type
_entity.pdbx_description
1 polymer ?
#
loop_
_entity_poly.entity_id
_entity_poly.type
_entity_poly.pdbx_seq_one_letter_code
_entity_poly.pdbx_strand_id
1 'polypeptide(L)'
;TVYQAPASISVDNVDISLKDRKMTITTSEWAVTASSKMKRGIIHGNSCATGKCFLNIAVRPITDGFHASVTPHGLLGQAFDGGDFSVIGATDQYKGIEFTTSAMGEGAIEGTSKDYEMADK
;
A
#
# COMPACT_ATOMS: atom_id res chain seq x y z
N THR A 1 2.94 5.05 -28.38
CA THR A 1 4.13 5.19 -27.50
C THR A 1 4.94 3.92 -27.61
N VAL A 2 6.21 3.98 -28.00
CA VAL A 2 7.06 2.79 -28.13
C VAL A 2 7.34 2.27 -26.72
N TYR A 3 7.05 0.99 -26.48
CA TYR A 3 7.37 0.32 -25.21
C TYR A 3 8.90 0.30 -25.03
N GLN A 4 9.41 0.97 -24.00
CA GLN A 4 10.85 1.07 -23.73
C GLN A 4 11.31 0.26 -22.51
N ALA A 5 10.57 -0.76 -22.09
CA ALA A 5 11.07 -1.63 -21.03
C ALA A 5 12.04 -2.69 -21.61
N PRO A 6 13.14 -3.03 -20.91
CA PRO A 6 13.49 -2.56 -19.57
C PRO A 6 14.00 -1.10 -19.56
N ALA A 7 13.56 -0.32 -18.57
CA ALA A 7 14.02 1.04 -18.32
C ALA A 7 14.39 1.19 -16.84
N SER A 8 15.44 1.96 -16.55
CA SER A 8 15.85 2.27 -15.19
C SER A 8 16.34 3.71 -15.10
N ILE A 9 16.12 4.34 -13.94
CA ILE A 9 16.62 5.67 -13.59
C ILE A 9 17.03 5.66 -12.12
N SER A 10 18.14 6.31 -11.82
CA SER A 10 18.61 6.57 -10.45
C SER A 10 18.70 8.07 -10.25
N VAL A 11 18.10 8.57 -9.16
CA VAL A 11 18.21 9.96 -8.72
C VAL A 11 18.52 9.93 -7.23
N ASP A 12 19.70 10.43 -6.87
CA ASP A 12 20.22 10.38 -5.51
C ASP A 12 20.17 8.97 -4.90
N ASN A 13 19.41 8.79 -3.82
CA ASN A 13 19.22 7.51 -3.14
C ASN A 13 17.94 6.77 -3.59
N VAL A 14 17.36 7.14 -4.73
CA VAL A 14 16.14 6.53 -5.28
C VAL A 14 16.48 5.85 -6.60
N ASP A 15 16.33 4.53 -6.64
CA ASP A 15 16.41 3.73 -7.86
C ASP A 15 15.03 3.32 -8.32
N ILE A 16 14.74 3.51 -9.60
CA ILE A 16 13.49 3.11 -10.24
C ILE A 16 13.83 2.19 -11.40
N SER A 17 13.16 1.04 -11.47
CA SER A 17 13.25 0.12 -12.60
C SER A 17 11.87 -0.33 -13.07
N LEU A 18 11.68 -0.45 -14.37
CA LEU A 18 10.50 -1.01 -15.00
C LEU A 18 10.90 -2.18 -15.88
N LYS A 19 10.44 -3.38 -15.49
CA LYS A 19 10.66 -4.62 -16.24
C LYS A 19 9.44 -5.52 -16.13
N ASP A 20 9.05 -6.19 -17.21
CA ASP A 20 7.95 -7.18 -17.21
C ASP A 20 6.64 -6.67 -16.57
N ARG A 21 6.28 -5.41 -16.85
CA ARG A 21 5.11 -4.71 -16.28
C ARG A 21 5.10 -4.63 -14.74
N LYS A 22 6.29 -4.61 -14.15
CA LYS A 22 6.56 -4.36 -12.74
C LYS A 22 7.51 -3.17 -12.64
N MET A 23 7.04 -2.10 -12.02
CA MET A 23 7.87 -1.02 -11.54
C MET A 23 8.37 -1.37 -10.14
N THR A 24 9.65 -1.17 -9.88
CA THR A 24 10.28 -1.28 -8.56
C THR A 24 10.95 0.04 -8.26
N ILE A 25 10.60 0.66 -7.14
CA ILE A 25 11.22 1.86 -6.59
C ILE A 25 11.92 1.42 -5.31
N THR A 26 13.20 1.70 -5.19
CA THR A 26 14.00 1.35 -4.01
C THR A 26 14.73 2.57 -3.49
N THR A 27 14.79 2.67 -2.16
CA THR A 27 15.71 3.54 -1.44
C THR A 27 16.71 2.69 -0.65
N SER A 28 17.52 3.31 0.21
CA SER A 28 18.34 2.59 1.18
C SER A 28 17.53 1.78 2.19
N GLU A 29 16.26 2.13 2.43
CA GLU A 29 15.45 1.55 3.51
C GLU A 29 14.19 0.85 3.03
N TRP A 30 13.64 1.23 1.87
CA TRP A 30 12.32 0.77 1.42
C TRP A 30 12.31 0.33 -0.03
N ALA A 31 11.52 -0.70 -0.31
CA ALA A 31 11.16 -1.12 -1.66
C ALA A 31 9.64 -1.02 -1.86
N VAL A 32 9.23 -0.28 -2.89
CA VAL A 32 7.87 -0.25 -3.40
C VAL A 32 7.83 -0.95 -4.74
N THR A 33 6.89 -1.86 -4.94
CA THR A 33 6.66 -2.48 -6.25
C THR A 33 5.23 -2.26 -6.70
N ALA A 34 5.07 -1.87 -7.96
CA ALA A 34 3.79 -1.73 -8.62
C ALA A 34 3.77 -2.68 -9.83
N SER A 35 2.86 -3.65 -9.83
CA SER A 35 2.74 -4.62 -10.92
C SER A 35 1.32 -4.72 -11.46
N SER A 36 1.22 -4.75 -12.78
CA SER A 36 -0.06 -4.91 -13.46
C SER A 36 -0.32 -6.39 -13.74
N LYS A 37 -1.24 -7.01 -13.00
CA LYS A 37 -1.58 -8.44 -13.14
C LYS A 37 -3.05 -8.64 -13.47
N MET A 38 -3.32 -9.55 -14.40
CA MET A 38 -4.69 -9.98 -14.69
C MET A 38 -5.20 -10.82 -13.53
N LYS A 39 -6.33 -10.42 -12.95
CA LYS A 39 -7.07 -11.19 -11.95
C LYS A 39 -8.55 -11.16 -12.31
N ARG A 40 -9.31 -12.16 -11.89
CA ARG A 40 -10.78 -12.13 -12.01
C ARG A 40 -11.31 -11.10 -11.02
N GLY A 41 -11.66 -9.91 -11.52
CA GLY A 41 -12.22 -8.80 -10.75
C GLY A 41 -13.66 -8.47 -11.13
N ILE A 42 -14.13 -7.30 -10.65
CA ILE A 42 -15.50 -6.78 -10.82
C ILE A 42 -15.83 -6.52 -12.30
N ILE A 43 -14.87 -6.03 -13.09
CA ILE A 43 -15.07 -5.75 -14.52
C ILE A 43 -14.85 -7.02 -15.34
N HIS A 44 -15.77 -7.35 -16.26
CA HIS A 44 -15.63 -8.49 -17.17
C HIS A 44 -14.61 -8.21 -18.29
N GLY A 45 -13.75 -9.20 -18.57
CA GLY A 45 -12.63 -9.07 -19.50
C GLY A 45 -11.74 -10.32 -19.46
N ASN A 46 -10.83 -10.47 -20.43
CA ASN A 46 -9.91 -11.61 -20.54
C ASN A 46 -8.43 -11.20 -20.61
N SER A 47 -8.13 -9.90 -20.59
CA SER A 47 -6.77 -9.38 -20.75
C SER A 47 -6.58 -8.05 -20.02
N CYS A 48 -5.33 -7.59 -19.92
CA CYS A 48 -5.05 -6.25 -19.38
C CYS A 48 -5.46 -5.13 -20.32
N ALA A 49 -5.48 -5.38 -21.64
CA ALA A 49 -5.95 -4.42 -22.63
C ALA A 49 -7.46 -4.15 -22.50
N THR A 50 -8.21 -5.10 -21.93
CA THR A 50 -9.66 -4.98 -21.68
C THR A 50 -9.97 -4.44 -20.28
N GLY A 51 -9.00 -3.80 -19.61
CA GLY A 51 -9.21 -3.12 -18.33
C GLY A 51 -9.18 -4.01 -17.09
N LYS A 52 -8.89 -5.31 -17.22
CA LYS A 52 -8.98 -6.28 -16.10
C LYS A 52 -7.75 -6.40 -15.20
N CYS A 53 -6.76 -5.54 -15.38
CA CYS A 53 -5.50 -5.68 -14.67
C CYS A 53 -5.45 -4.81 -13.44
N PHE A 54 -5.30 -5.50 -12.32
CA PHE A 54 -5.15 -4.90 -11.01
C PHE A 54 -3.77 -4.27 -10.94
N LEU A 55 -3.73 -3.06 -10.39
CA LEU A 55 -2.49 -2.47 -9.90
C LEU A 55 -2.21 -3.09 -8.53
N ASN A 56 -1.28 -4.04 -8.49
CA ASN A 56 -0.83 -4.62 -7.23
C ASN A 56 0.34 -3.79 -6.72
N ILE A 57 0.15 -3.16 -5.56
CA ILE A 57 1.19 -2.44 -4.85
C ILE A 57 1.67 -3.33 -3.70
N ALA A 58 2.98 -3.48 -3.57
CA ALA A 58 3.59 -4.09 -2.39
C ALA A 58 4.70 -3.18 -1.88
N VAL A 59 4.72 -2.97 -0.58
CA VAL A 59 5.70 -2.14 0.12
C VAL A 59 6.38 -3.01 1.16
N ARG A 60 7.70 -2.93 1.27
CA ARG A 60 8.46 -3.64 2.29
C ARG A 60 9.69 -2.85 2.71
N PRO A 61 10.13 -2.97 3.97
CA PRO A 61 11.46 -2.52 4.34
C PRO A 61 12.54 -3.40 3.66
N ILE A 62 13.70 -2.82 3.43
CA ILE A 62 14.92 -3.47 2.96
C ILE A 62 15.89 -3.66 4.13
N THR A 63 15.83 -2.75 5.12
CA THR A 63 16.54 -2.82 6.38
C THR A 63 15.70 -3.48 7.46
N ASP A 64 16.32 -3.81 8.60
CA ASP A 64 15.61 -4.32 9.76
C ASP A 64 14.83 -3.20 10.46
N GLY A 65 13.54 -3.10 10.15
CA GLY A 65 12.66 -2.08 10.72
C GLY A 65 12.42 -2.24 12.23
N PHE A 66 12.53 -3.46 12.77
CA PHE A 66 12.26 -3.74 14.19
C PHE A 66 13.36 -3.22 15.12
N HIS A 67 14.59 -3.11 14.61
CA HIS A 67 15.75 -2.62 15.37
C HIS A 67 16.24 -1.26 14.87
N ALA A 68 15.40 -0.52 14.15
CA ALA A 68 15.72 0.84 13.73
C ALA A 68 15.79 1.78 14.95
N SER A 69 16.68 2.78 14.90
CA SER A 69 16.80 3.79 15.98
C SER A 69 15.50 4.56 16.21
N VAL A 70 14.67 4.68 15.16
CA VAL A 70 13.29 5.15 15.21
C VAL A 70 12.50 4.13 14.43
N THR A 71 11.50 3.54 15.06
CA THR A 71 10.68 2.52 14.41
C THR A 71 9.84 3.14 13.28
N PRO A 72 9.51 2.40 12.22
CA PRO A 72 8.60 2.91 11.18
C PRO A 72 7.21 3.24 11.76
N HIS A 73 6.62 4.37 11.35
CA HIS A 73 5.28 4.78 11.79
C HIS A 73 4.33 4.95 10.59
N GLY A 74 3.03 5.13 10.85
CA GLY A 74 1.98 5.33 9.85
C GLY A 74 1.37 4.02 9.33
N LEU A 75 0.46 4.13 8.35
CA LEU A 75 -0.40 3.01 7.87
C LEU A 75 0.36 1.72 7.52
N LEU A 76 1.59 1.84 7.02
CA LEU A 76 2.45 0.71 6.70
C LEU A 76 3.52 0.44 7.78
N GLY A 77 3.92 1.47 8.52
CA GLY A 77 4.98 1.41 9.50
C GLY A 77 4.58 0.73 10.80
N GLN A 78 3.31 0.85 11.20
CA GLN A 78 2.76 0.20 12.42
C GLN A 78 2.97 -1.32 12.44
N ALA A 79 3.15 -1.98 11.29
CA ALA A 79 3.45 -3.42 11.25
C ALA A 79 4.90 -3.75 11.68
N PHE A 80 5.74 -2.74 11.86
CA PHE A 80 7.16 -2.81 12.15
C PHE A 80 7.56 -1.93 13.35
N ASP A 81 6.58 -1.45 14.13
CA ASP A 81 6.81 -0.47 15.19
C ASP A 81 7.51 -1.04 16.44
N GLY A 82 7.82 -2.35 16.43
CA GLY A 82 8.50 -3.04 17.52
C GLY A 82 7.60 -3.34 18.71
N GLY A 83 6.30 -3.04 18.63
CA GLY A 83 5.33 -3.40 19.65
C GLY A 83 4.89 -4.87 19.56
N ASP A 84 4.63 -5.48 20.73
CA ASP A 84 3.95 -6.78 20.82
C ASP A 84 2.42 -6.64 20.70
N PHE A 85 1.94 -5.47 20.28
CA PHE A 85 0.52 -5.15 20.18
C PHE A 85 0.13 -5.00 18.72
N SER A 86 -0.81 -5.83 18.26
CA SER A 86 -1.46 -5.66 16.96
C SER A 86 -2.88 -5.18 17.18
N VAL A 87 -3.26 -4.12 16.50
CA VAL A 87 -4.63 -3.61 16.52
C VAL A 87 -5.41 -4.25 15.36
N ILE A 88 -6.54 -4.89 15.67
CA ILE A 88 -7.48 -5.36 14.66
C ILE A 88 -8.54 -4.28 14.50
N GLY A 89 -8.51 -3.58 13.37
CA GLY A 89 -9.47 -2.52 13.07
C GLY A 89 -10.91 -2.99 13.13
N ALA A 90 -11.78 -2.09 13.57
CA ALA A 90 -13.22 -2.31 13.57
C ALA A 90 -13.70 -2.62 12.15
N THR A 91 -14.65 -3.53 12.03
CA THR A 91 -15.22 -3.94 10.74
C THR A 91 -16.69 -3.55 10.65
N ASP A 92 -17.08 -2.99 9.52
CA ASP A 92 -18.48 -2.68 9.25
C ASP A 92 -19.33 -3.94 9.10
N GLN A 93 -20.59 -3.86 9.52
CA GLN A 93 -21.57 -4.91 9.26
C GLN A 93 -22.37 -4.61 7.99
N TYR A 94 -22.02 -5.29 6.91
CA TYR A 94 -22.70 -5.19 5.62
C TYR A 94 -23.97 -6.07 5.59
N LYS A 95 -25.03 -5.64 6.28
CA LYS A 95 -26.33 -6.36 6.34
C LYS A 95 -27.44 -5.52 5.71
N GLY A 96 -28.30 -6.15 4.91
CA GLY A 96 -29.45 -5.50 4.28
C GLY A 96 -29.15 -4.92 2.89
N ILE A 97 -30.15 -4.27 2.30
CA ILE A 97 -30.08 -3.67 0.95
C ILE A 97 -29.43 -2.27 1.00
N GLU A 98 -29.52 -1.62 2.16
CA GLU A 98 -28.89 -0.35 2.50
C GLU A 98 -28.22 -0.50 3.87
N PHE A 99 -27.00 -0.02 3.99
CA PHE A 99 -26.22 -0.02 5.23
C PHE A 99 -25.42 1.27 5.34
N THR A 100 -25.19 1.73 6.57
CA THR A 100 -24.32 2.87 6.87
C THR A 100 -23.04 2.34 7.51
N THR A 101 -21.88 2.79 7.03
CA THR A 101 -20.58 2.46 7.64
C THR A 101 -20.46 3.13 9.00
N SER A 102 -20.08 2.37 10.02
CA SER A 102 -19.92 2.84 11.40
C SER A 102 -18.48 2.71 11.90
N ALA A 103 -17.66 1.83 11.31
CA ALA A 103 -16.28 1.61 11.75
C ALA A 103 -15.37 2.80 11.40
N MET A 104 -15.53 3.40 10.22
CA MET A 104 -14.85 4.65 9.81
C MET A 104 -13.32 4.69 10.05
N GLY A 105 -12.63 3.54 9.97
CA GLY A 105 -11.18 3.45 10.21
C GLY A 105 -10.77 3.34 11.67
N GLU A 106 -11.73 3.20 12.59
CA GLU A 106 -11.48 3.00 14.01
C GLU A 106 -10.66 1.72 14.25
N GLY A 107 -9.56 1.84 15.01
CA GLY A 107 -8.62 0.74 15.25
C GLY A 107 -7.81 0.30 14.02
N ALA A 108 -7.91 0.98 12.87
CA ALA A 108 -7.05 0.70 11.72
C ALA A 108 -5.61 1.17 11.94
N ILE A 109 -5.45 2.20 12.77
CA ILE A 109 -4.19 2.70 13.32
C ILE A 109 -4.35 2.80 14.84
N GLU A 110 -3.26 2.98 15.58
CA GLU A 110 -3.34 3.22 17.02
C GLU A 110 -4.13 4.50 17.32
N GLY A 111 -5.02 4.47 18.33
CA GLY A 111 -5.89 5.60 18.67
C GLY A 111 -7.24 5.58 17.94
N THR A 112 -7.94 6.72 17.95
CA THR A 112 -9.28 6.90 17.37
C THR A 112 -9.21 7.82 16.15
N SER A 113 -10.19 7.73 15.25
CA SER A 113 -10.24 8.62 14.06
C SER A 113 -10.14 10.12 14.38
N LYS A 114 -10.64 10.54 15.56
CA LYS A 114 -10.60 11.94 16.03
C LYS A 114 -9.20 12.43 16.36
N ASP A 115 -8.30 11.54 16.75
CA ASP A 115 -6.91 11.90 17.10
C ASP A 115 -6.11 12.37 15.88
N TYR A 116 -6.66 12.18 14.68
CA TYR A 116 -6.05 12.52 13.40
C TYR A 116 -6.82 13.62 12.64
N GLU A 117 -7.80 14.27 13.27
CA GLU A 117 -8.48 15.41 12.69
C GLU A 117 -7.50 16.59 12.54
N MET A 118 -7.28 17.02 11.30
CA MET A 118 -6.47 18.19 11.00
C MET A 118 -7.29 19.45 11.28
N ALA A 119 -6.65 20.50 11.79
CA ALA A 119 -7.29 21.80 11.94
C ALA A 119 -7.85 22.28 10.58
N ASP A 120 -8.98 23.00 10.64
CA ASP A 120 -9.55 23.65 9.48
C ASP A 120 -8.53 24.60 8.82
N LYS A 121 -8.62 24.73 7.49
CA LYS A 121 -7.70 25.53 6.68
C LYS A 121 -7.72 27.01 7.02
#